data_AF-A0A924SML1-F1
#
_entry.id   AF-A0A924SML1-F1
#
_cell.length_a   1.000
_cell.length_b   1.000
_cell.length_c   1.000
_cell.angle_alpha   90.00
_cell.angle_beta   90.00
_cell.angle_gamma   90.00
#
_symmetry.space_group_name_H-M   'P 1'
#
loop_
_entity.id
_entity.type
_entity.pdbx_description
1 polymer ?
#
loop_
_entity_poly.entity_id
_entity_poly.type
_entity_poly.pdbx_seq_one_letter_code
_entity_poly.pdbx_strand_id
1 'polypeptide(L)'
;MRHPLPYAFARTQQMLLEDNLGDYTLWLHPASASSALSEVMRKYPVRQIETLALDALLQRISAAYSQGESSAASVVSEVESDADLSRMMQELPAVEDLLEMSDDAPIIRMLNALLTQAARDGASDIHIEPYERHSSVRFRVDGTLREVVQPNRALHAALISRLKIMADLDISEKRLPQD
;
A
#
# COMPACT_ATOMS: atom_id res chain seq x y z
N MET A 1 17.72 -7.27 -10.02
CA MET A 1 17.47 -5.81 -10.05
C MET A 1 16.74 -5.43 -8.79
N ARG A 2 17.11 -4.31 -8.18
CA ARG A 2 16.39 -3.73 -7.04
C ARG A 2 15.62 -2.50 -7.52
N HIS A 3 14.51 -2.21 -6.83
CA HIS A 3 13.65 -1.06 -7.12
C HIS A 3 13.63 -0.16 -5.88
N PRO A 4 14.49 0.87 -5.79
CA PRO A 4 14.70 1.63 -4.56
C PRO A 4 13.57 2.60 -4.22
N LEU A 5 12.74 2.95 -5.21
CA LEU A 5 11.62 3.87 -5.00
C LEU A 5 10.42 3.11 -4.42
N PRO A 6 9.64 3.73 -3.51
CA PRO A 6 8.33 3.19 -3.14
C PRO A 6 7.42 3.11 -4.36
N TYR A 7 6.60 2.06 -4.46
CA TYR A 7 5.67 1.86 -5.59
C TYR A 7 4.75 3.06 -5.81
N ALA A 8 4.16 3.60 -4.74
CA ALA A 8 3.25 4.74 -4.83
C ALA A 8 3.94 5.98 -5.42
N PHE A 9 5.19 6.26 -5.01
CA PHE A 9 5.98 7.34 -5.59
C PHE A 9 6.28 7.08 -7.07
N ALA A 10 6.71 5.87 -7.41
CA ALA A 10 7.02 5.48 -8.78
C ALA A 10 5.83 5.65 -9.73
N ARG A 11 4.64 5.21 -9.30
CA ARG A 11 3.39 5.32 -10.08
C ARG A 11 2.91 6.77 -10.20
N THR A 12 2.80 7.49 -9.08
CA THR A 12 2.26 8.86 -9.07
C THR A 12 3.17 9.84 -9.81
N GLN A 13 4.49 9.72 -9.65
CA GLN A 13 5.46 10.58 -10.33
C GLN A 13 5.83 10.09 -11.73
N GLN A 14 5.29 8.94 -12.16
CA GLN A 14 5.59 8.32 -13.45
C GLN A 14 7.10 8.18 -13.63
N MET A 15 7.75 7.50 -12.69
CA MET A 15 9.20 7.26 -12.65
C MET A 15 9.49 5.86 -12.13
N LEU A 16 10.46 5.16 -12.70
CA LEU A 16 10.96 3.88 -12.21
C LEU A 16 12.47 3.96 -12.09
N LEU A 17 12.99 3.70 -10.90
CA LEU A 17 14.42 3.58 -10.67
C LEU A 17 14.80 2.10 -10.60
N GLU A 18 15.71 1.70 -11.47
CA GLU A 18 16.27 0.35 -11.50
C GLU A 18 17.70 0.40 -11.03
N ASP A 19 18.01 -0.41 -10.02
CA ASP A 19 19.36 -0.63 -9.52
C ASP A 19 19.88 -1.98 -10.02
N ASN A 20 20.90 -1.92 -10.87
CA ASN A 20 21.67 -3.06 -11.32
C ASN A 20 23.08 -3.03 -10.70
N LEU A 21 23.20 -3.55 -9.48
CA LEU A 21 24.49 -3.66 -8.77
C LEU A 21 25.21 -2.31 -8.61
N GLY A 22 24.47 -1.24 -8.38
CA GLY A 22 24.99 0.12 -8.21
C GLY A 22 24.95 0.98 -9.48
N ASP A 23 24.59 0.42 -10.64
CA ASP A 23 24.26 1.18 -11.83
C ASP A 23 22.76 1.52 -11.83
N TYR A 24 22.46 2.81 -11.62
CA TYR A 24 21.10 3.32 -11.52
C TYR A 24 20.60 3.86 -12.86
N THR A 25 19.54 3.23 -13.37
CA THR A 25 18.80 3.70 -14.56
C THR A 25 17.44 4.23 -14.14
N LEU A 26 17.16 5.48 -14.49
CA LEU A 26 15.87 6.13 -14.23
C LEU A 26 15.03 6.15 -15.51
N TRP A 27 13.92 5.43 -15.49
CA TRP A 27 12.89 5.50 -16.52
C TRP A 27 11.84 6.53 -16.12
N LEU A 28 11.43 7.42 -17.03
CA LEU A 28 10.36 8.39 -16.75
C LEU A 28 9.50 8.68 -17.99
N HIS A 29 8.34 9.29 -17.76
CA HIS A 29 7.56 9.87 -18.83
C HIS A 29 8.08 11.28 -19.15
N PRO A 30 8.06 11.76 -20.42
CA PRO A 30 8.53 13.11 -20.75
C PRO A 30 7.79 14.24 -20.01
N ALA A 31 6.55 13.98 -19.55
CA ALA A 31 5.75 14.94 -18.79
C ALA A 31 5.88 14.79 -17.25
N SER A 32 6.78 13.95 -16.76
CA SER A 32 6.97 13.78 -15.31
C SER A 32 7.49 15.07 -14.66
N ALA A 33 7.09 15.33 -13.41
CA ALA A 33 7.40 16.58 -12.72
C ALA A 33 8.90 16.76 -12.45
N SER A 34 9.45 17.93 -12.79
CA SER A 34 10.88 18.25 -12.59
C SER A 34 11.31 18.25 -11.11
N SER A 35 10.39 18.52 -10.19
CA SER A 35 10.63 18.44 -8.74
C SER A 35 10.88 17.00 -8.29
N ALA A 36 10.09 16.04 -8.76
CA ALA A 36 10.27 14.62 -8.46
C ALA A 36 11.58 14.08 -9.04
N LEU A 37 11.93 14.49 -10.26
CA LEU A 37 13.19 14.12 -10.90
C LEU A 37 14.37 14.61 -10.04
N SER A 38 14.30 15.86 -9.57
CA SER A 38 15.33 16.46 -8.72
C SER A 38 15.49 15.70 -7.40
N GLU A 39 14.39 15.27 -6.78
CA GLU A 39 14.43 14.48 -5.54
C GLU A 39 15.07 13.10 -5.74
N VAL A 40 14.76 12.43 -6.85
CA VAL A 40 15.38 11.14 -7.20
C VAL A 40 16.87 11.31 -7.46
N MET A 41 17.27 12.30 -8.27
CA MET A 41 18.67 12.56 -8.60
C MET A 41 19.50 13.02 -7.38
N ARG A 42 18.86 13.67 -6.40
CA ARG A 42 19.50 14.06 -5.13
C ARG A 42 19.82 12.84 -4.27
N LYS A 43 18.93 11.84 -4.24
CA LYS A 43 19.03 10.68 -3.35
C LYS A 43 19.82 9.52 -3.96
N TYR A 44 19.79 9.36 -5.28
CA TYR A 44 20.41 8.23 -5.97
C TYR A 44 21.37 8.72 -7.06
N PRO A 45 22.55 8.09 -7.22
CA PRO A 45 23.51 8.44 -8.25
C PRO A 45 23.08 7.88 -9.61
N VAL A 46 22.00 8.44 -10.17
CA VAL A 46 21.45 8.06 -11.48
C VAL A 46 22.50 8.29 -12.56
N ARG A 47 22.84 7.22 -13.31
CA ARG A 47 23.82 7.26 -14.40
C ARG A 47 23.19 7.38 -15.77
N GLN A 48 21.98 6.84 -15.91
CA GLN A 48 21.27 6.80 -17.18
C GLN A 48 19.82 7.21 -16.97
N ILE A 49 19.30 8.01 -17.91
CA ILE A 49 17.92 8.48 -17.92
C ILE A 49 17.31 8.05 -19.25
N GLU A 50 16.20 7.32 -19.18
CA GLU A 50 15.48 6.81 -20.32
C GLU A 50 14.02 7.27 -20.27
N THR A 51 13.46 7.63 -21.42
CA THR A 51 12.05 8.05 -21.50
C THR A 51 11.19 6.97 -22.12
N LEU A 52 10.02 6.71 -21.53
CA LEU A 52 9.02 5.79 -22.06
C LEU A 52 7.66 6.47 -22.22
N ALA A 53 6.86 5.97 -23.15
CA ALA A 53 5.45 6.30 -23.22
C ALA A 53 4.73 5.86 -21.94
N LEU A 54 3.66 6.57 -21.57
CA LEU A 54 2.97 6.38 -20.29
C LEU A 54 2.55 4.92 -20.06
N ASP A 55 1.89 4.30 -21.02
CA ASP A 55 1.38 2.93 -20.88
C ASP A 55 2.51 1.92 -20.68
N ALA A 56 3.59 2.04 -21.46
CA ALA A 56 4.76 1.17 -21.35
C ALA A 56 5.47 1.34 -19.99
N LEU A 57 5.55 2.58 -19.49
CA LEU A 57 6.13 2.88 -18.19
C LEU A 57 5.29 2.29 -17.05
N LEU A 58 3.97 2.46 -17.09
CA LEU A 58 3.06 1.90 -16.07
C LEU A 58 3.10 0.38 -16.04
N GLN A 59 3.14 -0.27 -17.21
CA GLN A 59 3.33 -1.72 -17.31
C GLN A 59 4.66 -2.16 -16.71
N ARG A 60 5.75 -1.44 -17.01
CA ARG A 60 7.08 -1.73 -16.47
C ARG A 60 7.14 -1.55 -14.95
N ILE A 61 6.55 -0.47 -14.42
CA ILE A 61 6.38 -0.26 -12.99
C ILE A 61 5.60 -1.44 -12.40
N SER A 62 4.44 -1.78 -12.93
CA SER A 62 3.64 -2.90 -12.40
C SER A 62 4.42 -4.22 -12.36
N ALA A 63 5.18 -4.53 -13.41
CA ALA A 63 6.01 -5.74 -13.47
C ALA A 63 7.18 -5.72 -12.48
N ALA A 64 7.79 -4.55 -12.25
CA ALA A 64 8.90 -4.39 -11.32
C ALA A 64 8.52 -4.67 -9.86
N TYR A 65 7.26 -4.36 -9.48
CA TYR A 65 6.79 -4.50 -8.11
C TYR A 65 5.88 -5.73 -7.88
N SER A 66 5.69 -6.59 -8.89
CA SER A 66 4.80 -7.76 -8.81
C SER A 66 5.34 -8.94 -7.99
N GLN A 67 6.64 -8.97 -7.67
CA GLN A 67 7.29 -10.12 -7.02
C GLN A 67 7.20 -10.16 -5.48
N GLY A 68 6.44 -9.28 -4.83
CA GLY A 68 6.20 -9.35 -3.39
C GLY A 68 5.00 -10.23 -3.03
N GLU A 69 5.08 -10.98 -1.91
CA GLU A 69 4.00 -11.84 -1.35
C GLU A 69 2.66 -11.10 -1.14
N SER A 70 2.68 -9.76 -1.21
CA SER A 70 1.51 -8.90 -1.34
C SER A 70 1.90 -7.69 -2.18
N SER A 71 1.88 -7.86 -3.50
CA SER A 71 2.35 -6.83 -4.44
C SER A 71 1.53 -5.54 -4.28
N ALA A 72 2.21 -4.44 -3.93
CA ALA A 72 1.59 -3.11 -3.94
C ALA A 72 0.98 -2.78 -5.32
N ALA A 73 1.52 -3.33 -6.40
CA ALA A 73 0.98 -3.14 -7.73
C ALA A 73 -0.37 -3.81 -7.95
N SER A 74 -0.56 -5.05 -7.46
CA SER A 74 -1.84 -5.75 -7.59
C SER A 74 -2.92 -5.07 -6.76
N VAL A 75 -2.58 -4.67 -5.54
CA VAL A 75 -3.50 -3.96 -4.65
C VAL A 75 -3.93 -2.62 -5.27
N VAL A 76 -3.02 -1.84 -5.83
CA VAL A 76 -3.38 -0.54 -6.41
C VAL A 76 -4.16 -0.69 -7.74
N SER A 77 -3.93 -1.77 -8.51
CA SER A 77 -4.79 -2.07 -9.67
C SER A 77 -6.17 -2.60 -9.29
N GLU A 78 -6.30 -3.26 -8.13
CA GLU A 78 -7.58 -3.75 -7.64
C GLU A 78 -8.40 -2.64 -6.95
N VAL A 79 -7.72 -1.66 -6.35
CA VAL A 79 -8.35 -0.54 -5.62
C VAL A 79 -8.47 0.69 -6.53
N GLU A 80 -9.32 0.61 -7.56
CA GLU A 80 -9.62 1.73 -8.46
C GLU A 80 -10.77 2.63 -7.95
N SER A 81 -11.57 2.17 -7.00
CA SER A 81 -12.65 2.94 -6.37
C SER A 81 -13.03 2.38 -4.98
N ASP A 82 -13.76 3.18 -4.17
CA ASP A 82 -14.33 2.74 -2.88
C ASP A 82 -15.22 1.48 -3.02
N ALA A 83 -15.86 1.31 -4.18
CA ALA A 83 -16.68 0.14 -4.47
C ALA A 83 -15.82 -1.13 -4.64
N ASP A 84 -14.60 -1.00 -5.15
CA ASP A 84 -13.69 -2.14 -5.34
C ASP A 84 -13.14 -2.62 -4.00
N LEU A 85 -12.77 -1.70 -3.11
CA LEU A 85 -12.36 -2.04 -1.74
C LEU A 85 -13.47 -2.80 -0.98
N SER A 86 -14.72 -2.34 -1.10
CA SER A 86 -15.86 -3.00 -0.45
C SER A 86 -16.07 -4.43 -0.95
N ARG A 87 -15.88 -4.67 -2.25
CA ARG A 87 -15.97 -6.02 -2.85
C ARG A 87 -14.82 -6.91 -2.40
N MET A 88 -13.58 -6.42 -2.44
CA MET A 88 -12.41 -7.16 -1.95
C MET A 88 -12.59 -7.63 -0.51
N MET A 89 -13.21 -6.80 0.33
CA MET A 89 -13.47 -7.15 1.72
C MET A 89 -14.60 -8.16 1.92
N GLN A 90 -15.54 -8.25 0.98
CA GLN A 90 -16.58 -9.29 0.97
C GLN A 90 -16.06 -10.61 0.42
N GLU A 91 -15.04 -10.59 -0.44
CA GLU A 91 -14.38 -11.76 -1.02
C GLU A 91 -13.32 -12.38 -0.10
N LEU A 92 -13.05 -11.77 1.06
CA LEU A 92 -12.21 -12.40 2.07
C LEU A 92 -12.84 -13.74 2.49
N PRO A 93 -12.04 -14.80 2.63
CA PRO A 93 -12.50 -16.08 3.14
C PRO A 93 -13.24 -15.92 4.47
N ALA A 94 -14.07 -16.91 4.81
CA ALA A 94 -14.74 -16.90 6.10
C ALA A 94 -13.70 -16.73 7.22
N VAL A 95 -14.11 -16.04 8.29
CA VAL A 95 -13.23 -15.76 9.42
C VAL A 95 -12.65 -17.05 10.00
N GLU A 96 -13.45 -18.13 10.03
CA GLU A 96 -12.97 -19.44 10.47
C GLU A 96 -11.79 -19.92 9.60
N ASP A 97 -11.89 -19.81 8.28
CA ASP A 97 -10.82 -20.19 7.35
C ASP A 97 -9.57 -19.31 7.53
N LEU A 98 -9.75 -18.00 7.76
CA LEU A 98 -8.63 -17.07 7.97
C LEU A 98 -7.86 -17.32 9.27
N LEU A 99 -8.52 -17.88 10.29
CA LEU A 99 -7.88 -18.23 11.56
C LEU A 99 -7.20 -19.60 11.49
N GLU A 100 -7.67 -20.50 10.61
CA GLU A 100 -7.04 -21.81 10.35
C GLU A 100 -5.90 -21.71 9.33
N MET A 101 -5.96 -20.73 8.42
CA MET A 101 -4.88 -20.43 7.49
C MET A 101 -3.70 -19.81 8.24
N SER A 102 -2.56 -20.49 8.21
CA SER A 102 -1.27 -19.92 8.68
C SER A 102 -0.73 -18.82 7.76
N ASP A 103 -1.53 -18.38 6.78
CA ASP A 103 -1.15 -17.43 5.75
C ASP A 103 -1.80 -16.07 6.03
N ASP A 104 -0.97 -15.12 6.47
CA ASP A 104 -1.37 -13.73 6.71
C ASP A 104 -1.81 -13.01 5.41
N ALA A 105 -1.62 -13.61 4.23
CA ALA A 105 -1.80 -12.96 2.94
C ALA A 105 -3.14 -12.20 2.78
N PRO A 106 -4.32 -12.71 3.17
CA PRO A 106 -5.58 -11.96 3.03
C PRO A 106 -5.64 -10.71 3.92
N ILE A 107 -5.11 -10.79 5.15
CA ILE A 107 -5.03 -9.68 6.09
C ILE A 107 -4.04 -8.63 5.58
N ILE A 108 -2.89 -9.07 5.05
CA ILE A 108 -1.89 -8.19 4.43
C ILE A 108 -2.49 -7.47 3.22
N ARG A 109 -3.18 -8.18 2.33
CA ARG A 109 -3.85 -7.59 1.16
C ARG A 109 -4.87 -6.54 1.58
N MET A 110 -5.73 -6.86 2.55
CA MET A 110 -6.74 -5.93 3.06
C MET A 110 -6.09 -4.67 3.66
N LEU A 111 -5.05 -4.84 4.49
CA LEU A 111 -4.36 -3.71 5.09
C LEU A 111 -3.68 -2.82 4.04
N ASN A 112 -3.01 -3.42 3.06
CA ASN A 112 -2.41 -2.69 1.94
C ASN A 112 -3.47 -1.94 1.13
N ALA A 113 -4.64 -2.53 0.91
CA ALA A 113 -5.75 -1.90 0.21
C ALA A 113 -6.27 -0.66 0.97
N LEU A 114 -6.44 -0.78 2.29
CA LEU A 114 -6.81 0.35 3.15
C LEU A 114 -5.78 1.47 3.13
N LEU A 115 -4.49 1.15 3.26
CA LEU A 115 -3.39 2.14 3.22
C LEU A 115 -3.31 2.83 1.85
N THR A 116 -3.50 2.06 0.78
CA THR A 116 -3.50 2.58 -0.60
C THR A 116 -4.65 3.55 -0.81
N GLN A 117 -5.87 3.16 -0.42
CA GLN A 117 -7.05 4.01 -0.54
C GLN A 117 -6.89 5.28 0.30
N ALA A 118 -6.41 5.17 1.54
CA ALA A 118 -6.15 6.33 2.39
C ALA A 118 -5.14 7.31 1.76
N ALA A 119 -4.04 6.80 1.21
CA ALA A 119 -3.05 7.63 0.52
C ALA A 119 -3.63 8.31 -0.73
N ARG A 120 -4.43 7.58 -1.52
CA ARG A 120 -5.10 8.10 -2.71
C ARG A 120 -6.07 9.23 -2.37
N ASP A 121 -6.82 9.06 -1.30
CA ASP A 121 -7.82 10.03 -0.86
C ASP A 121 -7.24 11.19 -0.06
N GLY A 122 -5.92 11.21 0.14
CA GLY A 122 -5.25 12.24 0.91
C GLY A 122 -5.65 12.24 2.39
N ALA A 123 -5.95 11.08 2.95
CA ALA A 123 -6.32 10.95 4.36
C ALA A 123 -5.13 11.30 5.28
N SER A 124 -5.38 12.14 6.29
CA SER A 124 -4.40 12.48 7.32
C SER A 124 -4.27 11.38 8.38
N ASP A 125 -5.37 10.69 8.66
CA ASP A 125 -5.46 9.67 9.71
C ASP A 125 -6.30 8.50 9.24
N ILE A 126 -5.90 7.29 9.67
CA ILE A 126 -6.67 6.07 9.54
C ILE A 126 -7.04 5.60 10.95
N HIS A 127 -8.33 5.56 11.23
CA HIS A 127 -8.89 5.10 12.49
C HIS A 127 -9.39 3.66 12.33
N ILE A 128 -8.93 2.75 13.18
CA ILE A 128 -9.40 1.36 13.22
C ILE A 128 -9.94 1.09 14.63
N GLU A 129 -11.26 1.00 14.75
CA GLU A 129 -11.95 1.02 16.04
C GLU A 129 -12.75 -0.28 16.26
N PRO A 130 -12.56 -0.98 17.39
CA PRO A 130 -13.37 -2.14 17.72
C PRO A 130 -14.72 -1.70 18.29
N TYR A 131 -15.80 -2.27 17.77
CA TYR A 131 -17.13 -2.22 18.38
C TYR A 131 -17.54 -3.60 18.89
N GLU A 132 -18.71 -3.70 19.51
CA GLU A 132 -19.22 -4.95 20.07
C GLU A 132 -19.45 -6.01 18.97
N ARG A 133 -20.00 -5.60 17.83
CA ARG A 133 -20.44 -6.52 16.76
C ARG A 133 -19.63 -6.40 15.46
N HIS A 134 -18.84 -5.35 15.29
CA HIS A 134 -18.05 -5.10 14.09
C HIS A 134 -16.76 -4.36 14.45
N SER A 135 -15.86 -4.23 13.49
CA SER A 135 -14.81 -3.21 13.50
C SER A 135 -15.24 -2.08 12.58
N SER A 136 -14.91 -0.83 12.89
CA SER A 136 -15.06 0.29 11.95
C SER A 136 -13.68 0.77 11.50
N VAL A 137 -13.55 1.06 10.21
CA VAL A 137 -12.37 1.75 9.66
C VAL A 137 -12.83 3.08 9.08
N ARG A 138 -12.23 4.17 9.58
CA ARG A 138 -12.59 5.54 9.20
C ARG A 138 -11.36 6.32 8.74
N PHE A 139 -11.50 7.14 7.72
CA PHE A 139 -10.45 8.05 7.28
C PHE A 139 -10.79 9.47 7.69
N ARG A 140 -9.78 10.23 8.12
CA ARG A 140 -9.89 11.68 8.22
C ARG A 140 -9.37 12.31 6.93
N VAL A 141 -10.24 12.94 6.15
CA VAL A 141 -9.88 13.66 4.92
C VAL A 141 -10.35 15.10 5.08
N ASP A 142 -9.45 16.06 4.90
CA ASP A 142 -9.72 17.50 5.07
C ASP A 142 -10.43 17.83 6.40
N GLY A 143 -10.01 17.16 7.48
CA GLY A 143 -10.55 17.34 8.83
C GLY A 143 -11.86 16.59 9.11
N THR A 144 -12.49 16.00 8.09
CA THR A 144 -13.76 15.26 8.24
C THR A 144 -13.52 13.77 8.36
N LEU A 145 -14.14 13.14 9.35
CA LEU A 145 -14.15 11.68 9.51
C LEU A 145 -15.22 11.06 8.63
N ARG A 146 -14.83 10.10 7.79
CA ARG A 146 -15.75 9.26 7.01
C ARG A 146 -15.50 7.79 7.29
N GLU A 147 -16.56 7.02 7.45
CA GLU A 147 -16.47 5.57 7.52
C GLU A 147 -16.27 5.00 6.12
N VAL A 148 -15.26 4.15 5.99
CA VAL A 148 -14.86 3.56 4.71
C VAL A 148 -15.34 2.12 4.64
N VAL A 149 -15.20 1.38 5.75
CA VAL A 149 -15.62 -0.01 5.80
C VAL A 149 -15.87 -0.50 7.21
N GLN A 150 -16.76 -1.48 7.33
CA GLN A 150 -17.10 -2.18 8.58
C GLN A 150 -16.73 -3.67 8.52
N PRO A 151 -15.45 -4.03 8.76
CA PRO A 151 -15.03 -5.43 8.80
C PRO A 151 -15.74 -6.21 9.92
N ASN A 152 -15.85 -7.53 9.72
CA ASN A 152 -16.28 -8.43 10.79
C ASN A 152 -15.37 -8.26 12.02
N ARG A 153 -15.98 -8.22 13.22
CA ARG A 153 -15.29 -8.04 14.50
C ARG A 153 -14.11 -9.00 14.72
N ALA A 154 -14.20 -10.20 14.15
CA ALA A 154 -13.16 -11.21 14.30
C ALA A 154 -11.87 -10.87 13.53
N LEU A 155 -11.94 -10.10 12.44
CA LEU A 155 -10.77 -9.65 11.69
C LEU A 155 -9.96 -8.57 12.42
N HIS A 156 -10.58 -7.88 13.38
CA HIS A 156 -9.95 -6.76 14.08
C HIS A 156 -8.62 -7.15 14.72
N ALA A 157 -8.57 -8.29 15.43
CA ALA A 157 -7.34 -8.72 16.10
C ALA A 157 -6.20 -9.02 15.12
N ALA A 158 -6.52 -9.62 13.97
CA ALA A 158 -5.55 -9.91 12.92
C ALA A 158 -5.00 -8.63 12.29
N LEU A 159 -5.86 -7.64 12.02
CA LEU A 159 -5.45 -6.32 11.50
C LEU A 159 -4.49 -5.61 12.46
N ILE A 160 -4.82 -5.56 13.76
CA ILE A 160 -3.95 -4.95 14.76
C ILE A 160 -2.62 -5.70 14.89
N SER A 161 -2.64 -7.03 14.88
CA SER A 161 -1.40 -7.84 14.91
C SER A 161 -0.51 -7.52 13.72
N ARG A 162 -1.08 -7.45 12.51
CA ARG A 162 -0.32 -7.16 11.30
C ARG A 162 0.26 -5.74 11.30
N LEU A 163 -0.52 -4.76 11.74
CA LEU A 163 -0.06 -3.38 11.90
C LEU A 163 1.12 -3.27 12.86
N LYS A 164 1.05 -3.97 13.99
CA LYS A 164 2.14 -4.00 14.96
C LYS A 164 3.42 -4.61 14.36
N ILE A 165 3.31 -5.70 13.61
CA ILE A 165 4.47 -6.28 12.90
C ILE A 165 5.08 -5.25 11.94
N MET A 166 4.25 -4.53 11.18
CA MET A 166 4.74 -3.51 10.23
C MET A 166 5.43 -2.32 10.91
N ALA A 167 5.04 -2.02 12.15
CA ALA A 167 5.58 -0.93 12.95
C ALA A 167 6.67 -1.38 13.94
N ASP A 168 7.10 -2.65 13.92
CA ASP A 168 8.07 -3.24 14.85
C ASP A 168 7.63 -3.13 16.34
N LEU A 169 6.33 -3.30 16.59
CA LEU A 169 5.68 -3.24 17.90
C LEU A 169 5.43 -4.63 18.50
N ASP A 170 5.29 -4.70 19.83
CA ASP A 170 5.03 -5.95 20.54
C ASP A 170 3.59 -6.43 20.34
N ILE A 171 3.44 -7.53 19.59
CA ILE A 171 2.17 -8.20 19.31
C ILE A 171 1.52 -8.80 20.56
N SER A 172 2.30 -9.18 21.58
CA SER A 172 1.81 -9.82 22.79
C SER A 172 1.20 -8.83 23.79
N GLU A 173 1.71 -7.60 23.84
CA GLU A 173 1.22 -6.56 24.77
C GLU A 173 -0.02 -5.84 24.21
N LYS A 174 -1.13 -5.85 24.96
CA LYS A 174 -2.42 -5.25 24.53
C LYS A 174 -2.99 -4.24 25.52
N ARG A 175 -2.30 -3.99 26.64
CA ARG A 175 -2.80 -3.21 27.78
C ARG A 175 -2.21 -1.81 27.84
N LEU A 176 -1.01 -1.63 27.30
CA LEU A 176 -0.29 -0.36 27.30
C LEU A 176 -0.30 0.27 25.89
N PRO A 177 -0.30 1.61 25.80
CA PRO A 177 -0.04 2.31 24.55
C PRO A 177 1.32 1.92 23.95
N GLN A 178 1.41 1.95 22.62
CA GLN A 178 2.62 1.69 21.84
C GLN A 178 2.65 2.68 20.66
N ASP A 179 3.84 3.16 20.28
CA ASP A 179 4.09 4.15 19.23
C ASP A 179 5.18 3.68 18.27
#